data_AF-A0A942RQZ9-F1
#
_entry.id   AF-A0A942RQZ9-F1
#
_cell.length_a   1.000
_cell.length_b   1.000
_cell.length_c   1.000
_cell.angle_alpha   90.00
_cell.angle_beta   90.00
_cell.angle_gamma   90.00
#
_symmetry.space_group_name_H-M   'P 1'
#
loop_
_entity.id
_entity.type
_entity.pdbx_description
1 polymer ?
#
loop_
_entity_poly.entity_id
_entity_poly.type
_entity_poly.pdbx_seq_one_letter_code
_entity_poly.pdbx_strand_id
1 'polypeptide(L)'
;MSEYYYDEELAMAYKVDPVVASMVEDEARGVAHAVLVHTNVKITNFKKEKIRRIISEVYPSDQYDMDAAKKAFEEKVLGKLLSTAVKIPKDEYDRIKKRVEAAY
;
A
#
# COMPACT_ATOMS: atom_id res chain seq x y z
N MET A 1 3.86 8.82 -7.38
CA MET A 1 4.88 7.82 -7.79
C MET A 1 4.84 6.66 -6.80
N SER A 2 5.23 5.44 -7.18
CA SER A 2 5.30 4.33 -6.21
C SER A 2 6.37 4.61 -5.15
N GLU A 3 6.14 4.08 -3.95
CA GLU A 3 7.08 4.11 -2.85
C GLU A 3 7.66 2.72 -2.59
N TYR A 4 8.86 2.66 -2.03
CA TYR A 4 9.62 1.44 -1.83
C TYR A 4 10.03 1.31 -0.38
N TYR A 5 9.89 0.11 0.16
CA TYR A 5 10.20 -0.19 1.55
C TYR A 5 10.95 -1.51 1.66
N TYR A 6 11.77 -1.64 2.69
CA TYR A 6 12.47 -2.88 3.01
C TYR A 6 12.39 -3.17 4.50
N ASP A 7 11.99 -4.40 4.80
CA ASP A 7 11.99 -4.97 6.13
C ASP A 7 13.14 -5.99 6.21
N GLU A 8 14.16 -5.66 7.00
CA GLU A 8 15.35 -6.49 7.16
C GLU A 8 15.07 -7.72 8.04
N GLU A 9 14.22 -7.58 9.06
CA GLU A 9 13.89 -8.66 9.99
C GLU A 9 13.12 -9.79 9.29
N LEU A 10 12.16 -9.41 8.46
CA LEU A 10 11.34 -10.35 7.69
C LEU A 10 11.95 -10.72 6.34
N ALA A 11 13.04 -10.04 5.95
CA ALA A 11 13.63 -10.11 4.63
C ALA A 11 12.54 -9.95 3.55
N MET A 12 11.86 -8.81 3.57
CA MET A 12 10.76 -8.47 2.65
C MET A 12 10.95 -7.10 2.01
N ALA A 13 10.83 -7.02 0.69
CA ALA A 13 10.82 -5.77 -0.05
C ALA A 13 9.41 -5.46 -0.55
N TYR A 14 8.96 -4.21 -0.36
CA TYR A 14 7.63 -3.74 -0.73
C TYR A 14 7.75 -2.66 -1.81
N LYS A 15 6.88 -2.75 -2.82
CA LYS A 15 6.56 -1.65 -3.73
C LYS A 15 5.09 -1.29 -3.50
N VAL A 16 4.84 -0.09 -3.03
CA VAL A 16 3.50 0.45 -2.76
C VAL A 16 3.17 1.44 -3.86
N ASP A 17 2.11 1.20 -4.61
CA ASP A 17 1.64 2.15 -5.62
C ASP A 17 0.95 3.36 -4.95
N PRO A 18 0.75 4.48 -5.67
CA PRO A 18 0.08 5.65 -5.12
C PRO A 18 -1.27 5.28 -4.50
N VAL A 19 -1.55 5.83 -3.32
CA VAL A 19 -2.84 5.66 -2.65
C VAL A 19 -3.88 6.49 -3.41
N VAL A 20 -4.96 5.84 -3.82
CA VAL A 20 -6.07 6.44 -4.58
C VAL A 20 -7.30 6.46 -3.69
N ALA A 21 -8.07 7.54 -3.76
CA ALA A 21 -9.37 7.66 -3.12
C ALA A 21 -10.43 7.96 -4.18
N SER A 22 -11.60 7.34 -4.04
CA SER A 22 -12.76 7.53 -4.91
C SER A 22 -14.02 7.60 -4.05
N MET A 23 -14.96 8.47 -4.41
CA MET A 23 -16.28 8.46 -3.76
C MET A 23 -17.07 7.23 -4.18
N VAL A 24 -17.77 6.63 -3.22
CA VAL A 24 -18.73 5.56 -3.43
C VAL A 24 -20.12 6.15 -3.26
N GLU A 25 -20.89 6.12 -4.35
CA GLU A 25 -22.29 6.54 -4.36
C GLU A 25 -23.20 5.35 -4.09
N ASP A 26 -24.21 5.56 -3.25
CA ASP A 26 -25.30 4.60 -3.09
C ASP A 26 -26.32 4.84 -4.22
N GLU A 27 -26.34 3.96 -5.22
CA GLU A 27 -27.26 4.04 -6.36
C GLU A 27 -28.74 4.06 -5.94
N ALA A 28 -29.08 3.54 -4.74
CA ALA A 28 -30.46 3.53 -4.26
C ALA A 28 -30.90 4.88 -3.66
N ARG A 29 -29.97 5.77 -3.31
CA ARG A 29 -30.26 7.04 -2.62
C ARG A 29 -29.67 8.27 -3.29
N GLY A 30 -28.76 8.12 -4.27
CA GLY A 30 -28.16 9.24 -5.01
C GLY A 30 -27.30 10.17 -4.14
N VAL A 31 -26.84 9.70 -2.97
CA VAL A 31 -25.98 10.46 -2.06
C VAL A 31 -24.67 9.70 -1.88
N ALA A 32 -23.54 10.42 -2.03
CA ALA A 32 -22.21 9.85 -1.81
C ALA A 32 -22.03 9.49 -0.33
N HIS A 33 -21.96 8.19 -0.04
CA HIS A 33 -22.08 7.68 1.33
C HIS A 33 -20.72 7.32 1.96
N ALA A 34 -19.67 7.17 1.13
CA ALA A 34 -18.35 6.80 1.62
C ALA A 34 -17.22 7.21 0.65
N VAL A 35 -16.00 7.19 1.17
CA VAL A 35 -14.75 7.30 0.43
C VAL A 35 -14.08 5.92 0.45
N LEU A 36 -13.93 5.30 -0.72
CA LEU A 36 -13.10 4.11 -0.90
C LEU A 36 -11.66 4.54 -1.12
N VAL A 37 -10.76 4.08 -0.27
CA VAL A 37 -9.32 4.30 -0.42
C VAL A 37 -8.67 2.96 -0.75
N HIS A 38 -7.79 2.93 -1.75
CA HIS A 38 -7.10 1.71 -2.13
C HIS A 38 -5.69 1.95 -2.68
N THR A 39 -4.85 0.91 -2.59
CA THR A 39 -3.53 0.87 -3.22
C THR A 39 -3.14 -0.56 -3.60
N ASN A 40 -2.25 -0.68 -4.57
CA ASN A 40 -1.62 -1.94 -4.94
C ASN A 40 -0.29 -2.08 -4.23
N VAL A 41 -0.09 -3.20 -3.55
CA VAL A 41 1.17 -3.54 -2.91
C VAL A 41 1.74 -4.81 -3.52
N LYS A 42 2.99 -4.72 -3.95
CA LYS A 42 3.80 -5.87 -4.34
C LYS A 42 4.81 -6.15 -3.24
N ILE A 43 4.82 -7.39 -2.76
CA ILE A 43 5.72 -7.89 -1.73
C ILE A 43 6.62 -8.94 -2.37
N THR A 44 7.92 -8.84 -2.12
CA THR A 44 8.93 -9.80 -2.55
C THR A 44 9.69 -10.29 -1.32
N ASN A 45 9.50 -11.55 -0.93
CA ASN A 45 10.26 -12.15 0.17
C ASN A 45 11.53 -12.83 -0.33
N PHE A 46 12.48 -13.09 0.58
CA PHE A 46 13.76 -13.76 0.23
C PHE A 46 13.60 -15.27 0.00
N LYS A 47 12.41 -15.81 0.26
CA LYS A 47 12.00 -17.18 -0.12
C LYS A 47 11.45 -17.27 -1.56
N LYS A 48 11.54 -16.19 -2.33
CA LYS A 48 11.16 -16.09 -3.76
C LYS A 48 9.65 -16.12 -4.05
N GLU A 49 8.79 -15.94 -3.04
CA GLU A 49 7.36 -15.75 -3.26
C GLU A 49 7.07 -14.28 -3.61
N LYS A 50 6.38 -14.07 -4.73
CA LYS A 50 5.94 -12.75 -5.19
C LYS A 50 4.45 -12.61 -4.92
N ILE A 51 4.10 -11.83 -3.92
CA ILE A 51 2.70 -11.56 -3.57
C ILE A 51 2.31 -10.20 -4.15
N ARG A 52 1.20 -10.15 -4.88
CA ARG A 52 0.56 -8.91 -5.30
C ARG A 52 -0.82 -8.87 -4.67
N ARG A 53 -1.13 -7.78 -3.96
CA ARG A 53 -2.44 -7.60 -3.36
C ARG A 53 -2.93 -6.17 -3.55
N ILE A 54 -4.24 -6.04 -3.68
CA ILE A 54 -4.94 -4.76 -3.58
C ILE A 54 -5.38 -4.64 -2.13
N ILE A 55 -5.08 -3.51 -1.50
CA ILE A 55 -5.54 -3.20 -0.16
C ILE A 55 -6.53 -2.05 -0.30
N SER A 56 -7.71 -2.24 0.26
CA SER A 56 -8.78 -1.25 0.20
C SER A 56 -9.44 -1.11 1.56
N GLU A 57 -9.87 0.09 1.89
CA GLU A 57 -10.69 0.37 3.06
C GLU A 57 -11.70 1.48 2.74
N VAL A 58 -12.84 1.43 3.41
CA VAL A 58 -13.96 2.35 3.21
C VAL A 58 -14.06 3.26 4.41
N TYR A 59 -14.13 4.56 4.16
CA TYR A 59 -14.25 5.61 5.16
C TYR A 59 -15.60 6.33 4.99
N PRO A 60 -16.31 6.63 6.07
CA PRO A 60 -17.61 7.29 5.96
C PRO A 60 -17.41 8.77 5.59
N SER A 61 -18.17 9.25 4.59
CA SER A 61 -17.98 10.57 3.96
C SER A 61 -18.42 11.76 4.82
N ASP A 62 -19.17 11.49 5.89
CA ASP A 62 -19.57 12.47 6.91
C ASP A 62 -18.42 12.83 7.86
N GLN A 63 -17.43 11.95 8.01
CA GLN A 63 -16.28 12.12 8.91
C GLN A 63 -14.96 12.34 8.18
N TYR A 64 -14.84 11.87 6.93
CA TYR A 64 -13.60 11.94 6.16
C TYR A 64 -13.84 12.54 4.78
N ASP A 65 -13.09 13.59 4.45
CA ASP A 65 -12.86 13.96 3.05
C ASP A 65 -11.83 13.01 2.40
N MET A 66 -11.61 13.15 1.09
CA MET A 66 -10.71 12.27 0.34
C MET A 66 -9.27 12.28 0.85
N ASP A 67 -8.76 13.41 1.32
CA ASP A 67 -7.37 13.53 1.74
C ASP A 67 -7.19 13.05 3.19
N ALA A 68 -8.16 13.33 4.06
CA ALA A 68 -8.25 12.78 5.40
C ALA A 68 -8.36 11.24 5.37
N ALA A 69 -9.16 10.68 4.45
CA ALA A 69 -9.29 9.24 4.27
C ALA A 69 -7.97 8.60 3.80
N LYS A 70 -7.28 9.22 2.83
CA LYS A 70 -5.94 8.76 2.40
C LYS A 70 -4.95 8.74 3.54
N LYS A 71 -4.88 9.83 4.33
CA LYS A 71 -3.96 9.94 5.45
C LYS A 71 -4.25 8.89 6.53
N ALA A 72 -5.52 8.69 6.87
CA ALA A 72 -5.93 7.65 7.82
C ALA A 72 -5.56 6.25 7.32
N PHE A 73 -5.73 5.99 6.02
CA PHE A 73 -5.34 4.74 5.38
C PHE A 73 -3.82 4.51 5.42
N GLU A 74 -3.03 5.54 5.10
CA GLU A 74 -1.57 5.48 5.16
C GLU A 74 -1.09 5.19 6.59
N GLU A 75 -1.61 5.90 7.59
CA GLU A 75 -1.19 5.76 8.99
C GLU A 75 -1.62 4.42 9.60
N LYS A 76 -2.86 3.99 9.37
CA LYS A 76 -3.43 2.79 10.03
C LYS A 76 -3.19 1.52 9.24
N VAL A 77 -3.53 1.52 7.96
CA VAL A 77 -3.50 0.31 7.13
C VAL A 77 -2.11 0.03 6.60
N LEU A 78 -1.50 1.02 5.94
CA LEU A 78 -0.15 0.87 5.43
C LEU A 78 0.87 0.87 6.56
N GLY A 79 0.70 1.70 7.59
CA GLY A 79 1.52 1.66 8.79
C GLY A 79 1.55 0.27 9.44
N LYS A 80 0.41 -0.41 9.55
CA LYS A 80 0.35 -1.79 10.07
C LYS A 80 0.96 -2.83 9.12
N LEU A 81 0.81 -2.68 7.81
CA LEU A 81 1.41 -3.58 6.84
C LEU A 81 2.94 -3.46 6.82
N LEU A 82 3.42 -2.23 6.83
CA LEU A 82 4.83 -1.93 6.72
C LEU A 82 5.51 -2.18 8.06
N SER A 83 4.86 -1.88 9.19
CA SER A 83 5.30 -2.17 10.57
C SER A 83 6.74 -1.71 10.85
N THR A 84 7.71 -2.56 10.53
CA THR A 84 9.17 -2.40 10.72
C THR A 84 9.91 -2.02 9.43
N ALA A 85 9.23 -2.04 8.28
CA ALA A 85 9.81 -1.73 6.99
C ALA A 85 10.21 -0.25 6.89
N VAL A 86 11.45 -0.01 6.47
CA VAL A 86 12.01 1.33 6.30
C VAL A 86 11.86 1.75 4.85
N LYS A 87 11.55 3.03 4.62
CA LYS A 87 11.49 3.61 3.27
C LYS A 87 12.87 3.63 2.64
N ILE A 88 12.99 3.11 1.44
CA ILE A 88 14.25 3.04 0.68
C ILE A 88 14.11 3.69 -0.69
N PRO A 89 15.20 4.20 -1.30
CA PRO A 89 15.18 4.64 -2.67
C PRO A 89 14.96 3.47 -3.65
N LYS A 90 14.44 3.79 -4.83
CA LYS A 90 14.16 2.81 -5.90
C LYS A 90 15.41 2.00 -6.28
N ASP A 91 16.58 2.64 -6.37
CA ASP A 91 17.81 1.98 -6.77
C ASP A 91 18.25 0.92 -5.76
N GLU A 92 18.02 1.16 -4.47
CA GLU A 92 18.28 0.19 -3.41
C GLU A 92 17.29 -0.97 -3.48
N TYR A 93 16.00 -0.68 -3.71
CA TYR A 93 15.00 -1.71 -3.94
C TYR A 93 15.38 -2.62 -5.12
N ASP A 94 15.85 -2.05 -6.23
CA ASP A 94 16.28 -2.83 -7.40
C ASP A 94 17.54 -3.67 -7.11
N ARG A 95 18.46 -3.21 -6.24
CA ARG A 95 19.61 -4.01 -5.78
C ARG A 95 19.17 -5.18 -4.90
N ILE A 96 18.30 -4.93 -3.92
CA ILE A 96 17.76 -5.97 -3.03
C ILE A 96 17.00 -7.00 -3.85
N LYS A 97 16.14 -6.54 -4.75
CA LYS A 97 15.41 -7.39 -5.70
C LYS A 97 16.36 -8.24 -6.53
N LYS A 98 17.42 -7.65 -7.11
CA LYS A 98 18.45 -8.42 -7.84
C LYS A 98 19.13 -9.45 -6.95
N ARG A 99 19.51 -9.12 -5.71
CA ARG A 99 20.13 -10.08 -4.78
C ARG A 99 19.22 -11.26 -4.47
N VAL A 100 17.92 -11.01 -4.32
CA VAL A 100 16.89 -12.05 -4.08
C VAL A 100 16.62 -12.88 -5.34
N GLU A 101 16.59 -12.25 -6.52
CA GLU A 101 16.33 -12.91 -7.80
C GLU A 101 17.56 -13.66 -8.37
N ALA A 102 18.79 -13.18 -8.11
CA ALA A 102 20.05 -13.66 -8.70
C ALA A 102 20.73 -14.82 -7.95
N ALA A 103 20.12 -15.39 -6.90
CA ALA A 103 20.61 -16.62 -6.28
C ALA A 103 20.31 -17.87 -7.16
N TYR A 104 20.80 -17.83 -8.40
CA TYR A 104 20.74 -18.87 -9.44
C TYR A 104 22.06 -18.94 -10.19
#